data_AF-D5RRT3-F1
#
_entry.id   AF-D5RRT3-F1
#
_cell.length_a   1.000
_cell.length_b   1.000
_cell.length_c   1.000
_cell.angle_alpha   90.00
_cell.angle_beta   90.00
_cell.angle_gamma   90.00
#
_symmetry.space_group_name_H-M   'P 1'
#
loop_
_entity.id
_entity.type
_entity.pdbx_description
1 polymer ?
#
loop_
_entity_poly.entity_id
_entity_poly.type
_entity_poly.pdbx_seq_one_letter_code
_entity_poly.pdbx_strand_id
1 'polypeptide(L)' 'EAAPLAWWAPDHLPGRPLFDTATGALLEGAPQRGRAGAETLWQWAPRGMVARYDAAGRWTGFRMLGEDGSEVIYQPEG' A
#
# COMPACT_ATOMS: atom_id res chain seq x y z
N GLU A 1 -1.22 6.82 18.41
CA GLU A 1 -2.35 5.91 18.19
C GLU A 1 -2.39 5.60 16.69
N ALA A 2 -1.67 4.55 16.27
CA ALA A 2 -1.50 4.23 14.86
C ALA A 2 -2.77 3.52 14.36
N ALA A 3 -3.32 3.94 13.23
CA ALA A 3 -4.41 3.23 12.58
C ALA A 3 -4.06 1.73 12.48
N PRO A 4 -4.99 0.82 12.79
CA PRO A 4 -4.64 -0.59 12.91
C PRO A 4 -4.13 -1.08 11.55
N LEU A 5 -2.87 -1.49 11.52
CA LEU A 5 -2.19 -2.15 10.39
C LEU A 5 -3.01 -3.30 9.77
N ALA A 6 -4.06 -3.76 10.46
CA ALA A 6 -5.10 -4.65 9.95
C ALA A 6 -5.76 -4.19 8.64
N TRP A 7 -5.89 -2.88 8.36
CA TRP A 7 -6.44 -2.42 7.07
C TRP A 7 -5.54 -2.77 5.87
N TRP A 8 -4.24 -2.93 6.11
CA TRP A 8 -3.26 -3.34 5.11
C TRP A 8 -3.05 -4.85 5.07
N ALA A 9 -3.92 -5.66 5.68
CA ALA A 9 -3.84 -7.10 5.47
C ALA A 9 -4.05 -7.41 3.97
N PRO A 10 -3.21 -8.23 3.33
CA PRO A 10 -3.26 -8.44 1.89
C PRO A 10 -4.60 -9.03 1.40
N ASP A 11 -5.30 -9.77 2.26
CA ASP A 11 -6.63 -10.31 2.01
C ASP A 11 -7.75 -9.25 1.94
N HIS A 12 -7.48 -8.03 2.41
CA HIS A 12 -8.44 -6.92 2.41
C HIS A 12 -8.24 -5.95 1.25
N LEU A 13 -7.14 -6.05 0.50
CA LEU A 13 -6.85 -5.19 -0.64
C LEU A 13 -7.74 -5.47 -1.87
N PRO A 14 -8.06 -6.73 -2.24
CA PRO A 14 -9.00 -6.97 -3.33
C PRO A 14 -10.45 -6.66 -2.91
N GLY A 15 -11.14 -5.84 -3.70
CA GLY A 15 -12.59 -5.63 -3.59
C GLY A 15 -13.06 -4.65 -2.52
N ARG A 16 -12.16 -4.02 -1.76
CA ARG A 16 -12.52 -2.93 -0.85
C ARG A 16 -12.13 -1.57 -1.44
N PRO A 17 -12.99 -0.55 -1.30
CA PRO A 17 -12.62 0.81 -1.68
C PRO A 17 -11.46 1.28 -0.80
N LEU A 18 -10.44 1.82 -1.45
CA LEU A 18 -9.27 2.39 -0.78
C LEU A 18 -9.29 3.90 -0.96
N PHE A 19 -8.85 4.62 0.06
CA PHE A 19 -8.87 6.08 0.07
C PHE A 19 -7.45 6.60 0.15
N ASP A 20 -7.20 7.67 -0.60
CA ASP A 20 -5.98 8.43 -0.51
C ASP A 20 -5.90 9.06 0.89
N THR A 21 -4.80 8.83 1.60
CA THR A 21 -4.66 9.24 3.00
C THR A 21 -4.48 10.75 3.18
N ALA A 22 -4.06 11.47 2.14
CA ALA A 22 -3.87 12.91 2.17
C ALA A 22 -5.17 13.66 1.88
N THR A 23 -5.92 13.20 0.88
CA THR A 23 -7.11 13.90 0.36
C THR A 23 -8.44 13.30 0.84
N GLY A 24 -8.42 12.06 1.35
CA GLY A 24 -9.64 11.30 1.64
C GLY A 24 -10.43 10.89 0.40
N ALA A 25 -9.89 11.13 -0.80
CA ALA A 25 -10.53 10.77 -2.06
C ALA A 25 -10.49 9.25 -2.30
N LEU A 26 -11.51 8.71 -2.94
CA LEU A 26 -11.50 7.32 -3.38
C LEU A 26 -10.39 7.12 -4.41
N LEU A 27 -9.57 6.10 -4.23
CA LEU A 27 -8.61 5.65 -5.24
C LEU A 27 -9.38 4.92 -6.34
N GLU A 28 -9.42 5.53 -7.52
CA GLU A 28 -10.01 4.92 -8.70
C GLU A 28 -9.13 3.78 -9.23
N GLY A 29 -9.78 2.70 -9.66
CA GLY A 29 -9.11 1.53 -10.22
C GLY A 29 -8.74 0.48 -9.17
N ALA A 30 -8.85 -0.79 -9.58
CA ALA A 30 -8.49 -1.90 -8.72
C ALA A 30 -6.96 -1.95 -8.51
N PRO A 31 -6.48 -2.29 -7.30
CA PRO A 31 -5.06 -2.53 -7.08
C PRO A 31 -4.54 -3.64 -7.98
N GLN A 32 -3.34 -3.44 -8.52
CA GLN A 32 -2.66 -4.44 -9.32
C GLN A 32 -1.72 -5.25 -8.45
N ARG A 33 -1.88 -6.57 -8.46
CA ARG A 33 -0.99 -7.50 -7.77
C ARG A 33 0.20 -7.84 -8.66
N GLY A 34 1.40 -7.70 -8.13
CA GLY A 34 2.66 -8.12 -8.75
C GLY A 34 3.51 -8.98 -7.82
N ARG A 35 4.65 -9.45 -8.32
CA ARG A 35 5.69 -10.11 -7.54
C ARG A 35 7.07 -9.55 -7.87
N ALA A 36 7.92 -9.47 -6.86
CA ALA A 36 9.35 -9.17 -7.00
C ALA A 36 10.14 -10.22 -6.21
N GLY A 37 10.63 -11.24 -6.92
CA GLY A 37 11.21 -12.42 -6.28
C GLY A 37 10.20 -13.11 -5.36
N ALA A 38 10.52 -13.20 -4.07
CA ALA A 38 9.68 -13.79 -3.04
C ALA A 38 8.59 -12.85 -2.50
N GLU A 39 8.69 -11.54 -2.78
CA GLU A 39 7.75 -10.54 -2.28
C GLU A 39 6.50 -10.43 -3.14
N THR A 40 5.37 -10.13 -2.48
CA THR A 40 4.13 -9.69 -3.14
C THR A 40 4.04 -8.18 -3.12
N LEU A 41 3.70 -7.59 -4.26
CA LEU A 41 3.49 -6.15 -4.42
C LEU A 41 2.03 -5.87 -4.74
N TRP A 42 1.46 -4.84 -4.14
CA TRP A 42 0.19 -4.27 -4.54
C TRP A 42 0.40 -2.82 -4.94
N GLN A 43 -0.05 -2.46 -6.15
CA GLN A 43 0.22 -1.18 -6.77
C GLN A 43 -1.07 -0.43 -7.11
N TRP A 44 -1.09 0.87 -6.82
CA TRP A 44 -2.15 1.80 -7.22
C TRP A 44 -1.54 2.87 -8.12
N ALA A 45 -1.66 2.67 -9.43
CA ALA A 45 -1.03 3.51 -10.44
C ALA A 45 -1.36 5.01 -10.33
N PRO A 46 -2.61 5.45 -10.05
CA PRO A 46 -2.95 6.88 -10.06
C PRO A 46 -2.15 7.74 -9.07
N ARG A 47 -1.65 7.15 -7.99
CA ARG A 47 -0.88 7.84 -6.94
C ARG A 47 0.53 7.26 -6.74
N GLY A 48 0.94 6.32 -7.60
CA GLY A 48 2.24 5.63 -7.47
C GLY A 48 2.40 4.87 -6.15
N MET A 49 1.30 4.51 -5.47
CA MET A 49 1.36 3.84 -4.17
C MET A 49 1.74 2.38 -4.36
N VAL A 50 2.60 1.85 -3.48
CA VAL A 50 3.01 0.45 -3.49
C VAL A 50 3.08 -0.11 -2.07
N ALA A 51 2.33 -1.17 -1.81
CA ALA A 51 2.44 -1.97 -0.59
C ALA A 51 3.25 -3.24 -0.88
N ARG A 52 4.14 -3.61 0.05
CA ARG A 52 5.07 -4.74 -0.06
C ARG A 52 4.81 -5.74 1.06
N TYR A 53 4.86 -7.01 0.70
CA TYR A 53 4.70 -8.12 1.62
C TYR A 53 5.76 -9.18 1.36
N ASP A 54 6.28 -9.78 2.42
CA ASP A 54 7.21 -10.91 2.30
C ASP A 54 6.50 -12.19 1.80
N ALA A 55 7.27 -13.29 1.68
CA ALA A 55 6.74 -14.58 1.25
C ALA A 55 5.69 -15.17 2.20
N ALA A 56 5.68 -14.76 3.47
CA ALA A 56 4.69 -15.17 4.47
C ALA A 56 3.44 -14.29 4.46
N GLY A 57 3.39 -13.26 3.60
CA GLY A 57 2.29 -12.29 3.54
C GLY A 57 2.35 -11.23 4.63
N ARG A 58 3.48 -11.09 5.33
CA ARG A 58 3.69 -10.03 6.32
C ARG A 58 4.01 -8.73 5.60
N TRP A 59 3.37 -7.65 6.02
CA TRP A 59 3.67 -6.31 5.50
C TRP A 59 5.11 -5.92 5.81
N THR A 60 5.89 -5.59 4.79
CA THR A 60 7.30 -5.15 4.89
C THR A 60 7.50 -3.69 4.55
N GLY A 61 6.49 -3.04 3.95
CA GLY A 61 6.50 -1.60 3.80
C GLY A 61 5.45 -1.07 2.85
N PHE A 62 5.34 0.24 2.81
CA PHE A 62 4.46 0.99 1.95
C PHE A 62 5.20 2.23 1.44
N ARG A 63 5.03 2.55 0.16
CA ARG A 63 5.52 3.82 -0.40
C ARG A 63 4.40 4.55 -1.13
N MET A 64 4.47 5.87 -1.12
CA MET A 64 3.60 6.76 -1.89
C MET A 64 4.34 8.05 -2.23
N LEU A 65 3.78 8.81 -3.17
CA LEU A 65 4.21 10.18 -3.44
C LEU A 65 3.33 11.15 -2.63
N GLY A 66 3.98 12.08 -1.92
CA GLY A 66 3.34 13.24 -1.33
C GLY A 66 2.90 14.25 -2.40
N GLU A 67 2.06 15.20 -2.02
CA GLU A 67 1.54 16.22 -2.93
C GLU A 67 2.65 17.15 -3.49
N ASP A 68 3.75 17.30 -2.75
CA ASP A 68 4.95 18.04 -3.16
C ASP A 68 5.89 17.22 -4.05
N GLY A 69 5.52 15.97 -4.38
CA GLY A 69 6.35 15.04 -5.14
C GLY A 69 7.41 14.31 -4.32
N SER A 70 7.47 14.52 -3.00
CA SER A 70 8.35 13.76 -2.11
C SER A 70 7.93 12.30 -2.03
N GLU A 71 8.88 11.38 -1.84
CA GLU A 71 8.57 9.97 -1.58
C GLU A 71 8.42 9.75 -0.08
N VAL A 72 7.26 9.24 0.34
CA VAL A 72 6.98 8.84 1.72
C VAL A 72 7.06 7.33 1.81
N ILE A 73 7.90 6.83 2.71
CA ILE A 73 8.13 5.40 2.93
C ILE A 73 7.79 5.05 4.38
N TYR A 74 6.93 4.06 4.55
CA TYR A 74 6.63 3.43 5.83
C TYR A 74 7.21 2.02 5.84
N GLN A 75 7.86 1.66 6.94
CA GLN A 75 8.42 0.32 7.17
C GLN A 75 8.31 -0.03 8.66
N PRO A 76 8.28 -1.32 9.02
CA PRO A 76 8.35 -1.72 10.42
C PRO A 76 9.62 -1.15 11.08
N GLU A 77 9.52 -0.73 12.35
CA GLU A 77 10.73 -0.51 13.16
C GLU A 77 11.46 -1.85 13.33
N GLY A 78 12.77 -1.83 13.10
CA GLY A 78 13.64 -3.01 13.12
C GLY A 78 13.94 -3.52 14.52
#